data_AF-A0A358NKM8-F1
#
_entry.id   AF-A0A358NKM8-F1
#
_cell.length_a   1.000
_cell.length_b   1.000
_cell.length_c   1.000
_cell.angle_alpha   90.00
_cell.angle_beta   90.00
_cell.angle_gamma   90.00
#
_symmetry.space_group_name_H-M   'P 1'
#
loop_
_entity.id
_entity.type
_entity.pdbx_description
1 polymer ?
#
loop_
_entity_poly.entity_id
_entity_poly.type
_entity_poly.pdbx_seq_one_letter_code
_entity_poly.pdbx_strand_id
1 'polypeptide(L)'
;MGGATFPTHVKLSPPQDKPIDVLLVNGAECEPYLTADHRIMLEKPEQVITGVKAIMKVLGVEKGYIAIEKNKPDAIEVMQKAASAEEGI
;
A
#
# COMPACT_ATOMS: atom_id res chain seq x y z
N MET A 1 -3.61 -9.06 -2.92
CA MET A 1 -5.06 -8.82 -2.60
C MET A 1 -5.41 -9.56 -1.31
N GLY A 2 -5.92 -8.88 -0.28
CA GLY A 2 -5.92 -9.40 1.11
C GLY A 2 -7.03 -10.37 1.56
N GLY A 3 -7.66 -11.14 0.67
CA GLY A 3 -8.53 -12.29 1.03
C GLY A 3 -9.95 -12.01 1.57
N ALA A 4 -10.18 -10.91 2.29
CA ALA A 4 -11.49 -10.60 2.90
C ALA A 4 -12.59 -10.23 1.89
N THR A 5 -12.24 -9.97 0.62
CA THR A 5 -13.17 -9.63 -0.47
C THR A 5 -14.10 -8.43 -0.27
N PHE A 6 -13.93 -7.66 0.81
CA PHE A 6 -14.76 -6.48 1.05
C PHE A 6 -14.58 -5.43 -0.07
N PRO A 7 -15.67 -4.89 -0.64
CA PRO A 7 -15.59 -4.06 -1.84
C PRO A 7 -14.72 -2.81 -1.66
N THR A 8 -13.72 -2.62 -2.52
CA THR A 8 -12.78 -1.50 -2.45
C THR A 8 -13.47 -0.14 -2.56
N HIS A 9 -14.44 0.02 -3.46
CA HIS A 9 -15.15 1.29 -3.63
C HIS A 9 -15.91 1.74 -2.36
N VAL A 10 -16.34 0.79 -1.53
CA VAL A 10 -16.97 1.08 -0.22
C VAL A 10 -15.91 1.53 0.79
N LYS A 11 -14.72 0.90 0.81
CA LYS A 11 -13.60 1.33 1.68
C LYS A 11 -13.10 2.73 1.35
N LEU A 12 -13.14 3.10 0.07
CA LEU A 12 -12.66 4.39 -0.43
C LEU A 12 -13.72 5.50 -0.34
N SER A 13 -14.90 5.21 0.20
CA SER A 13 -15.99 6.17 0.41
C SER A 13 -16.38 6.22 1.90
N PRO A 14 -15.48 6.64 2.81
CA PRO A 14 -15.82 6.73 4.22
C PRO A 14 -16.95 7.76 4.43
N PRO A 15 -17.75 7.61 5.50
CA PRO A 15 -18.72 8.63 5.91
C PRO A 15 -18.07 10.00 6.07
N GLN A 16 -18.78 11.07 5.70
CA GLN A 16 -18.25 12.45 5.72
C GLN A 16 -17.83 12.92 7.13
N ASP A 17 -18.43 12.36 8.17
CA ASP A 17 -18.14 12.63 9.58
C ASP A 17 -16.93 11.87 10.12
N LYS A 18 -16.25 11.06 9.28
CA LYS A 18 -15.09 10.25 9.64
C LYS A 18 -13.89 10.61 8.75
N PRO A 19 -13.18 11.71 9.07
CA PRO A 19 -11.96 12.04 8.35
C PRO A 19 -10.92 10.92 8.51
N ILE A 20 -10.17 10.68 7.45
CA ILE A 20 -9.06 9.72 7.45
C ILE A 20 -7.77 10.52 7.55
N ASP A 21 -6.88 10.15 8.47
CA ASP A 21 -5.60 10.84 8.64
C ASP A 21 -4.48 10.19 7.82
N VAL A 22 -4.57 8.86 7.64
CA VAL A 22 -3.47 8.03 7.13
C VAL A 22 -4.02 6.89 6.26
N LEU A 23 -3.37 6.66 5.12
CA LEU A 23 -3.51 5.44 4.33
C LEU A 23 -2.51 4.39 4.78
N LEU A 24 -2.97 3.19 5.15
CA LEU A 24 -2.12 2.04 5.41
C LEU A 24 -2.34 0.98 4.33
N VAL A 25 -1.29 0.68 3.56
CA VAL A 25 -1.25 -0.39 2.57
C VAL A 25 -0.62 -1.62 3.21
N ASN A 26 -1.37 -2.73 3.20
CA ASN A 26 -0.86 -4.01 3.68
C ASN A 26 0.04 -4.65 2.60
N GLY A 27 1.35 -4.66 2.83
CA GLY A 27 2.33 -5.43 2.07
C GLY A 27 2.84 -6.67 2.81
N ALA A 28 2.21 -7.04 3.94
CA ALA A 28 2.49 -8.27 4.65
C ALA A 28 1.73 -9.43 3.98
N GLU A 29 2.47 -10.48 3.66
CA GLU A 29 1.96 -11.67 2.97
C GLU A 29 2.50 -12.88 3.75
N CYS A 30 1.71 -13.29 4.75
CA CYS A 30 2.10 -14.26 5.77
C CYS A 30 1.64 -15.68 5.43
N GLU A 31 0.66 -15.82 4.52
CA GLU A 31 0.12 -17.10 4.10
C GLU A 31 1.18 -17.93 3.37
N PRO A 32 1.43 -19.18 3.80
CA PRO A 32 2.38 -20.05 3.12
C PRO A 32 2.08 -20.17 1.62
N TYR A 33 3.15 -20.08 0.82
CA TYR A 33 3.13 -20.19 -0.65
C TYR A 33 2.51 -19.01 -1.42
N LEU A 34 1.92 -18.02 -0.75
CA LEU A 34 1.56 -16.76 -1.42
C LEU A 34 2.80 -15.88 -1.54
N THR A 35 3.04 -15.40 -2.77
CA THR A 35 4.18 -14.54 -3.10
C THR A 35 3.78 -13.38 -4.02
N ALA A 36 2.48 -13.18 -4.25
CA ALA A 36 2.01 -12.25 -5.27
C ALA A 36 2.33 -10.81 -4.89
N ASP A 37 2.06 -10.43 -3.63
CA ASP A 37 2.30 -9.08 -3.16
C ASP A 37 3.82 -8.81 -3.08
N HIS A 38 4.62 -9.81 -2.65
CA HIS A 38 6.10 -9.74 -2.71
C HIS A 38 6.63 -9.50 -4.13
N ARG A 39 6.17 -10.28 -5.12
CA ARG A 39 6.65 -10.15 -6.52
C ARG A 39 6.24 -8.82 -7.15
N ILE A 40 5.06 -8.30 -6.84
CA ILE A 40 4.64 -6.99 -7.33
C ILE A 40 5.54 -5.88 -6.76
N MET A 41 5.90 -5.94 -5.47
CA MET A 41 6.82 -4.96 -4.86
C MET A 41 8.22 -4.98 -5.51
N LEU A 42 8.72 -6.16 -5.90
CA LEU A 42 10.03 -6.27 -6.57
C LEU A 42 10.00 -5.86 -8.04
N GLU A 43 8.98 -6.29 -8.78
CA GLU A 43 8.96 -6.17 -10.25
C GLU A 43 8.30 -4.88 -10.74
N LYS A 44 7.38 -4.31 -9.96
CA LYS A 44 6.56 -3.16 -10.34
C LYS A 44 6.41 -2.14 -9.20
N PRO A 45 7.49 -1.75 -8.49
CA PRO A 45 7.39 -0.86 -7.33
C PRO A 45 6.76 0.50 -7.68
N GLU A 46 7.09 1.06 -8.84
CA GLU A 46 6.52 2.34 -9.30
C GLU A 46 4.99 2.27 -9.50
N GLN A 47 4.46 1.11 -9.88
CA GLN A 47 3.02 0.92 -10.01
C GLN A 47 2.35 0.84 -8.64
N VAL A 48 3.02 0.24 -7.65
CA VAL A 48 2.55 0.22 -6.26
C VAL A 48 2.47 1.66 -5.73
N ILE A 49 3.56 2.43 -5.87
CA ILE A 49 3.61 3.84 -5.46
C ILE A 49 2.52 4.68 -6.16
N THR A 50 2.35 4.50 -7.48
CA THR A 50 1.28 5.18 -8.23
C THR A 50 -0.11 4.84 -7.67
N GLY A 51 -0.35 3.57 -7.33
CA GLY A 51 -1.59 3.13 -6.69
C GLY A 51 -1.81 3.76 -5.32
N VAL A 52 -0.76 3.83 -4.48
CA VAL A 52 -0.82 4.51 -3.17
C VAL A 52 -1.21 5.98 -3.35
N LYS A 53 -0.54 6.71 -4.24
CA LYS A 53 -0.84 8.13 -4.52
C LYS A 53 -2.27 8.33 -5.02
N ALA A 54 -2.77 7.45 -5.87
CA ALA A 54 -4.15 7.52 -6.36
C ALA A 54 -5.15 7.37 -5.20
N ILE A 55 -4.92 6.42 -4.29
CA ILE A 55 -5.77 6.21 -3.12
C ILE A 55 -5.67 7.39 -2.15
N MET A 56 -4.46 7.90 -1.90
CA MET A 56 -4.25 9.08 -1.06
C MET A 56 -5.04 10.29 -1.57
N LYS A 57 -5.01 10.52 -2.89
CA LYS A 57 -5.80 11.58 -3.54
C LYS A 57 -7.31 11.37 -3.39
N VAL A 58 -7.80 10.14 -3.50
CA VAL A 58 -9.22 9.82 -3.31
C VAL A 58 -9.67 10.08 -1.88
N LEU A 59 -8.83 9.73 -0.91
CA LEU A 59 -9.12 9.91 0.52
C LEU A 59 -8.82 11.33 1.03
N GLY A 60 -8.09 12.14 0.26
CA GLY A 60 -7.65 13.47 0.68
C GLY A 60 -6.59 13.45 1.79
N VAL A 61 -5.75 12.40 1.84
CA VAL A 61 -4.72 12.24 2.89
C VAL A 61 -3.32 12.54 2.37
N GLU A 62 -2.47 13.03 3.26
CA GLU A 62 -1.08 13.40 2.97
C GLU A 62 -0.06 12.35 3.46
N LYS A 63 -0.51 11.37 4.26
CA LYS A 63 0.35 10.34 4.84
C LYS A 63 -0.08 8.96 4.39
N GLY A 64 0.81 8.24 3.72
CA GLY A 64 0.69 6.86 3.32
C GLY A 64 1.81 6.02 3.94
N TYR A 65 1.51 4.76 4.27
CA TYR A 65 2.52 3.80 4.71
C TYR A 65 2.29 2.46 4.03
N ILE A 66 3.38 1.81 3.61
CA ILE A 66 3.37 0.45 3.07
C ILE A 66 4.01 -0.46 4.13
N ALA A 67 3.19 -1.26 4.80
CA ALA A 67 3.65 -2.16 5.85
C ALA A 67 4.19 -3.46 5.25
N ILE A 68 5.50 -3.65 5.25
CA ILE A 68 6.20 -4.83 4.72
C ILE A 68 6.80 -5.62 5.89
N GLU A 69 6.74 -6.95 5.83
CA GLU A 69 7.34 -7.79 6.85
C GLU A 69 8.87 -7.69 6.86
N LYS A 70 9.44 -7.68 8.06
CA LYS A 70 10.90 -7.52 8.28
C LYS A 70 11.75 -8.62 7.62
N ASN A 71 11.18 -9.80 7.38
CA ASN A 71 11.86 -10.92 6.73
C ASN A 71 11.92 -10.79 5.18
N LYS A 72 11.43 -9.69 4.61
CA LYS A 72 11.48 -9.37 3.17
C LYS A 72 12.38 -8.15 2.90
N PRO A 73 13.69 -8.22 3.20
CA PRO A 73 14.60 -7.07 3.10
C PRO A 73 14.74 -6.55 1.66
N ASP A 74 14.64 -7.44 0.67
CA ASP A 74 14.66 -7.12 -0.76
C ASP A 74 13.47 -6.23 -1.16
N ALA A 75 12.25 -6.58 -0.72
CA ALA A 75 11.07 -5.78 -0.98
C ALA A 75 11.15 -4.41 -0.27
N ILE A 76 11.65 -4.37 0.96
CA ILE A 76 11.85 -3.13 1.71
C ILE A 76 12.80 -2.19 0.96
N GLU A 77 13.96 -2.69 0.51
CA GLU A 77 14.95 -1.87 -0.20
C GLU A 77 14.38 -1.30 -1.52
N VAL A 78 13.73 -2.15 -2.32
CA VAL A 78 13.15 -1.75 -3.60
C VAL A 78 12.04 -0.71 -3.41
N MET A 79 11.16 -0.92 -2.44
CA MET A 79 10.05 0.00 -2.16
C MET A 79 10.51 1.32 -1.56
N GLN A 80 11.52 1.31 -0.67
CA GLN A 80 12.13 2.54 -0.15
C GLN A 80 12.77 3.36 -1.27
N LYS A 81 13.45 2.70 -2.20
CA LYS A 81 14.05 3.38 -3.36
C LYS A 81 12.96 4.03 -4.24
N ALA A 82 11.88 3.32 -4.52
CA ALA A 82 10.77 3.84 -5.32
C ALA A 82 10.02 4.99 -4.62
N ALA A 83 9.88 4.93 -3.29
CA ALA A 83 9.25 5.99 -2.51
C ALA A 83 10.16 7.21 -2.26
N SER A 84 11.47 7.13 -2.53
CA SER A 84 12.44 8.16 -2.10
C SER A 84 12.19 9.58 -2.64
N ALA A 85 11.48 9.71 -3.76
CA ALA A 85 11.12 11.00 -4.36
C ALA A 85 9.69 11.45 -4.02
N GLU A 86 8.94 10.67 -3.25
CA GLU A 86 7.53 10.88 -2.98
C GLU A 86 7.32 11.39 -1.56
N GLU A 87 6.85 12.63 -1.45
CA GLU A 87 6.58 13.24 -0.15
C GLU A 87 5.34 12.59 0.48
N GLY A 88 5.48 12.09 1.71
CA GLY A 88 4.38 11.53 2.48
C GLY A 88 4.11 10.02 2.30
N ILE A 89 4.99 9.27 1.61
CA ILE A 89 4.90 7.80 1.46
C ILE A 89 6.14 7.11 2.05
#